data_AF-A0A1R4I2N4-F1
#
_entry.id   AF-A0A1R4I2N4-F1
#
_cell.length_a   1.000
_cell.length_b   1.000
_cell.length_c   1.000
_cell.angle_alpha   90.00
_cell.angle_beta   90.00
_cell.angle_gamma   90.00
#
_symmetry.space_group_name_H-M   'P 1'
#
loop_
_entity.id
_entity.type
_entity.pdbx_description
1 polymer ?
#
loop_
_entity_poly.entity_id
_entity_poly.type
_entity_poly.pdbx_seq_one_letter_code
_entity_poly.pdbx_strand_id
1 'polypeptide(L)'
;MQHIHLSEISQAGLQLAIQEIKDEMFDTPECDYTIAKLLCHCSQFETAEHQLDEMLLKWGSSPDVIELTDKGYAMIASAVAAVSSKTPRQAIVAA
;
A
#
# COMPACT_ATOMS: atom_id res chain seq x y z
N MET A 1 -0.85 11.32 20.34
CA MET A 1 -0.94 11.44 18.88
C MET A 1 -1.84 10.31 18.40
N GLN A 2 -2.99 10.63 17.81
CA GLN A 2 -3.96 9.64 17.37
C GLN A 2 -3.39 8.89 16.16
N HIS A 3 -3.24 7.56 16.28
CA HIS A 3 -3.08 6.71 15.12
C HIS A 3 -4.41 6.74 14.37
N ILE A 4 -4.49 7.56 13.32
CA ILE A 4 -5.61 7.50 12.37
C ILE A 4 -5.52 6.12 11.75
N HIS A 5 -6.40 5.22 12.19
CA HIS A 5 -6.55 3.90 11.61
C HIS A 5 -7.23 4.12 10.25
N LEU A 6 -6.44 4.37 9.21
CA LEU A 6 -6.87 4.57 7.81
C LEU A 6 -7.62 3.37 7.21
N SER A 7 -7.94 2.36 8.01
CA SER A 7 -8.65 1.15 7.61
C SER A 7 -10.12 1.38 7.23
N GLU A 8 -10.65 2.58 7.42
CA GLU A 8 -12.07 2.90 7.16
C GLU A 8 -12.24 3.93 6.03
N ILE A 9 -11.31 3.99 5.07
CA ILE A 9 -11.58 4.73 3.84
C ILE A 9 -12.63 3.98 3.01
N SER A 10 -13.66 4.68 2.56
CA SER A 10 -14.59 4.10 1.59
C SER A 10 -13.86 3.86 0.26
N GLN A 11 -14.29 2.88 -0.53
CA GLN A 11 -13.70 2.62 -1.85
C GLN A 11 -13.73 3.87 -2.74
N ALA A 12 -14.79 4.67 -2.66
CA ALA A 12 -14.90 5.94 -3.38
C ALA A 12 -13.88 6.98 -2.89
N GLY A 13 -13.67 7.09 -1.58
CA GLY A 13 -12.66 7.98 -1.00
C GLY A 13 -11.23 7.58 -1.39
N LEU A 14 -10.97 6.27 -1.46
CA LEU A 14 -9.67 5.77 -1.91
C LEU A 14 -9.41 6.10 -3.37
N GLN A 15 -10.39 5.93 -4.25
CA GLN A 15 -10.27 6.28 -5.66
C GLN A 15 -10.04 7.79 -5.85
N LEU A 16 -10.73 8.63 -5.06
CA LEU A 16 -10.51 10.07 -5.08
C LEU A 16 -9.07 10.42 -4.67
N ALA A 17 -8.57 9.85 -3.56
CA ALA A 17 -7.21 10.09 -3.09
C ALA A 17 -6.15 9.63 -4.12
N ILE A 18 -6.38 8.50 -4.80
CA ILE A 18 -5.51 8.04 -5.90
C ILE A 18 -5.52 9.05 -7.06
N GLN A 19 -6.69 9.58 -7.41
CA GLN A 19 -6.79 10.58 -8.48
C GLN A 19 -6.08 11.88 -8.10
N GLU A 20 -6.22 12.35 -6.86
CA GLU A 20 -5.52 13.53 -6.36
C GLU A 20 -3.99 13.36 -6.43
N ILE A 21 -3.47 12.19 -6.03
CA ILE A 21 -2.04 11.87 -6.17
C ILE A 21 -1.60 11.96 -7.63
N LYS A 22 -2.37 11.38 -8.55
CA LYS A 22 -2.06 11.42 -9.99
C LYS A 22 -2.07 12.83 -10.56
N ASP A 23 -3.02 13.65 -10.13
CA ASP A 23 -3.15 15.03 -10.60
C ASP A 23 -2.02 15.91 -10.06
N GLU A 24 -1.51 15.65 -8.85
CA GLU A 24 -0.42 16.41 -8.23
C GLU A 24 0.97 15.97 -8.69
N MET A 25 1.21 14.66 -8.74
CA MET A 25 2.55 14.09 -9.00
C MET A 25 2.81 13.80 -10.48
N PHE A 26 1.79 13.93 -11.33
CA PHE A 26 1.83 13.58 -12.74
C PHE A 26 2.27 12.13 -12.97
N ASP A 27 2.60 11.79 -14.22
CA ASP A 27 3.01 10.46 -14.60
C ASP A 27 4.49 10.24 -14.30
N THR A 28 4.79 9.75 -13.10
CA THR A 28 6.16 9.50 -12.60
C THR A 28 6.21 8.17 -11.83
N PRO A 29 7.38 7.51 -11.73
CA PRO A 29 7.55 6.34 -10.87
C PRO A 29 7.21 6.62 -9.39
N GLU A 30 7.53 7.82 -8.90
CA GLU A 30 7.22 8.24 -7.54
C GLU A 30 5.70 8.32 -7.29
N CYS A 31 4.91 8.67 -8.31
CA CYS A 31 3.45 8.67 -8.26
C CYS A 31 2.93 7.24 -8.04
N ASP A 32 3.37 6.28 -8.88
CA ASP A 32 2.97 4.88 -8.77
C ASP A 32 3.38 4.28 -7.41
N TYR A 33 4.59 4.58 -6.95
CA TYR A 33 5.05 4.19 -5.61
C TYR A 33 4.20 4.80 -4.49
N THR A 34 3.80 6.07 -4.61
CA THR A 34 2.96 6.74 -3.60
C THR A 34 1.55 6.15 -3.55
N ILE A 35 0.99 5.76 -4.70
CA ILE A 35 -0.27 5.01 -4.77
C ILE A 35 -0.13 3.65 -4.08
N ALA A 36 0.95 2.90 -4.33
CA ALA A 36 1.20 1.62 -3.67
C ALA A 36 1.31 1.77 -2.13
N LYS A 37 1.94 2.84 -1.64
CA LYS A 37 1.95 3.18 -0.20
C LYS A 37 0.55 3.42 0.36
N LEU A 38 -0.28 4.20 -0.32
CA LEU A 38 -1.65 4.45 0.10
C LEU A 38 -2.46 3.15 0.18
N LEU A 39 -2.39 2.32 -0.87
CA LEU A 39 -3.05 1.02 -0.91
C LEU A 39 -2.61 0.11 0.24
N CYS A 40 -1.31 0.06 0.53
CA CYS A 40 -0.75 -0.70 1.65
C CYS A 40 -1.28 -0.18 3.01
N HIS A 41 -1.40 1.13 3.21
CA HIS A 41 -1.98 1.72 4.42
C HIS A 41 -3.47 1.38 4.58
N CYS A 42 -4.18 1.21 3.46
CA CYS A 42 -5.57 0.77 3.42
C CYS A 42 -5.73 -0.77 3.46
N SER A 43 -4.66 -1.51 3.75
CA SER A 43 -4.63 -2.99 3.78
C SER A 43 -5.00 -3.67 2.45
N GLN A 44 -4.90 -2.95 1.32
CA GLN A 44 -5.07 -3.50 -0.02
C GLN A 44 -3.73 -4.00 -0.55
N PHE A 45 -3.18 -5.02 0.10
CA PHE A 45 -1.80 -5.49 -0.15
C PHE A 45 -1.61 -6.04 -1.57
N GLU A 46 -2.55 -6.85 -2.06
CA GLU A 46 -2.49 -7.41 -3.42
C GLU A 46 -2.54 -6.31 -4.49
N THR A 47 -3.41 -5.30 -4.30
CA THR A 47 -3.50 -4.17 -5.21
C THR A 47 -2.24 -3.29 -5.14
N ALA A 48 -1.65 -3.12 -3.96
CA ALA A 48 -0.39 -2.40 -3.79
C ALA A 48 0.76 -3.13 -4.50
N GLU A 49 0.81 -4.46 -4.41
CA GLU A 49 1.81 -5.30 -5.09
C GLU A 49 1.68 -5.17 -6.60
N HIS A 50 0.46 -5.33 -7.12
CA HIS A 50 0.18 -5.17 -8.55
C HIS A 50 0.56 -3.76 -9.06
N GLN A 51 0.33 -2.71 -8.28
CA GLN A 51 0.74 -1.35 -8.64
C GLN A 51 2.27 -1.21 -8.77
N LEU A 52 3.06 -1.93 -7.97
CA LEU A 52 4.52 -1.95 -8.09
C LEU A 52 4.98 -2.77 -9.31
N ASP A 53 4.29 -3.88 -9.62
CA ASP A 53 4.54 -4.65 -10.84
C ASP A 53 4.32 -3.79 -12.09
N GLU A 54 3.19 -3.06 -12.14
CA GLU A 54 2.86 -2.16 -13.24
C GLU A 54 3.87 -1.01 -13.34
N MET A 55 4.37 -0.49 -12.21
CA MET A 55 5.43 0.52 -12.20
C MET A 55 6.70 0.00 -12.88
N LEU A 56 7.14 -1.23 -12.55
CA LEU A 56 8.30 -1.87 -13.20
C LEU A 56 8.07 -2.09 -14.70
N LEU A 57 6.87 -2.53 -15.08
CA LEU A 57 6.52 -2.76 -16.48
C LEU A 57 6.53 -1.45 -17.29
N LYS A 58 6.00 -0.39 -16.71
CA LYS A 58 5.83 0.92 -17.36
C LYS A 58 7.14 1.70 -17.47
N TRP A 59 7.88 1.80 -16.36
CA TRP A 59 9.07 2.66 -16.26
C TRP A 59 10.38 1.91 -16.49
N GLY A 60 10.34 0.58 -16.52
CA GLY A 60 11.51 -0.27 -16.69
C GLY A 60 12.36 -0.36 -15.42
N SER A 61 13.56 -0.90 -15.58
CA SER A 61 14.44 -1.26 -14.45
C SER A 61 15.60 -0.28 -14.26
N SER A 62 15.34 1.03 -14.33
CA SER A 62 16.36 2.01 -13.94
C SER A 62 16.70 1.85 -12.44
N PRO A 63 17.91 2.23 -11.99
CA PRO A 63 18.28 2.10 -10.59
C PRO A 63 17.27 2.73 -9.62
N ASP A 64 16.75 3.91 -9.97
CA ASP A 64 15.79 4.64 -9.14
C ASP A 64 14.45 3.89 -9.04
N VAL A 65 13.95 3.34 -10.16
CA VAL A 65 12.70 2.57 -10.17
C VAL A 65 12.87 1.27 -9.39
N ILE A 66 13.99 0.56 -9.54
CA ILE A 66 14.29 -0.64 -8.75
C ILE A 66 14.33 -0.33 -7.26
N GLU A 67 14.99 0.77 -6.86
CA GLU A 67 15.05 1.18 -5.45
C GLU A 67 13.66 1.48 -4.88
N LEU A 68 12.79 2.15 -5.64
CA LEU A 68 11.40 2.41 -5.24
C LEU A 68 10.60 1.11 -5.12
N THR A 69 10.73 0.20 -6.08
CA THR A 69 10.02 -1.08 -6.07
C THR A 69 10.44 -1.94 -4.89
N ASP A 70 11.74 -2.04 -4.62
CA ASP A 70 12.28 -2.79 -3.48
C ASP A 70 11.77 -2.24 -2.15
N LYS A 71 11.75 -0.92 -1.98
CA LYS A 71 11.14 -0.26 -0.82
C LYS A 71 9.65 -0.59 -0.71
N GLY A 72 8.93 -0.61 -1.83
CA GLY A 72 7.51 -0.92 -1.91
C GLY A 72 7.21 -2.34 -1.42
N TYR A 73 7.86 -3.35 -1.97
CA TYR A 73 7.65 -4.73 -1.54
C TYR A 73 8.07 -4.95 -0.08
N ALA A 74 9.17 -4.36 0.38
CA ALA A 74 9.61 -4.45 1.78
C ALA A 74 8.57 -3.87 2.75
N MET A 75 7.94 -2.74 2.38
CA MET A 75 6.85 -2.14 3.13
C MET A 75 5.62 -3.06 3.16
N ILE A 76 5.20 -3.62 2.02
CA ILE A 76 4.06 -4.54 1.95
C ILE A 76 4.31 -5.78 2.82
N ALA A 77 5.48 -6.41 2.69
CA ALA A 77 5.86 -7.58 3.49
C ALA A 77 5.82 -7.28 5.00
N SER A 78 6.32 -6.10 5.40
CA SER A 78 6.29 -5.64 6.79
C SER A 78 4.86 -5.42 7.29
N ALA A 79 3.99 -4.81 6.48
CA ALA A 79 2.60 -4.55 6.83
C ALA A 79 1.78 -5.83 6.93
N VAL A 80 1.95 -6.77 6.00
CA VAL A 80 1.33 -8.10 6.02
C VAL A 80 1.73 -8.87 7.28
N ALA A 81 3.02 -8.89 7.61
CA ALA A 81 3.51 -9.52 8.84
C ALA A 81 2.90 -8.89 10.10
N ALA A 82 2.79 -7.56 10.14
CA ALA A 82 2.18 -6.84 11.25
C ALA A 82 0.70 -7.17 11.43
N VAL A 83 -0.07 -7.33 10.35
CA VAL A 83 -1.49 -7.74 10.41
C VAL A 83 -1.62 -9.20 10.84
N SER A 84 -0.75 -10.10 10.34
CA SER A 84 -0.74 -11.52 10.72
C SER A 84 -0.48 -11.72 12.22
N SER A 85 0.40 -10.91 12.81
CA SER A 85 0.72 -10.93 14.25
C SER A 85 -0.41 -10.46 15.17
N LYS A 86 -1.48 -9.85 14.63
CA LYS A 86 -2.62 -9.30 15.38
C LYS A 86 -3.82 -10.24 15.50
N THR A 87 -3.69 -11.52 15.14
CA THR A 87 -4.78 -12.50 15.33
C THR A 87 -5.23 -12.51 16.81
N PRO A 88 -6.46 -12.12 17.15
CA PRO A 88 -6.94 -12.19 18.52
C PRO A 88 -7.20 -13.66 18.84
N ARG A 89 -6.52 -14.16 19.88
CA ARG A 89 -6.87 -15.42 20.55
C ARG A 89 -8.20 -15.21 21.30
N GLN A 90 -9.33 -15.24 20.60
CA GLN A 90 -10.64 -15.18 21.26
C GLN A 90 -11.18 -16.58 21.59
N ALA A 91 -11.54 -16.72 22.86
CA ALA A 91 -12.54 -17.64 23.42
C ALA A 91 -12.25 -19.15 23.42
N ILE A 92 -11.70 -19.66 24.54
CA ILE A 92 -12.28 -20.83 25.23
C ILE A 92 -11.90 -20.83 26.71
N VAL A 93 -12.85 -20.43 27.56
CA VAL A 93 -13.27 -21.06 28.84
C VAL A 93 -14.63 -20.40 29.16
N ALA A 94 -15.76 -20.85 28.62
CA ALA A 94 -16.52 -22.05 28.99
C ALA A 94 -16.81 -22.13 30.50
N ALA A 95 -18.07 -21.79 30.81
CA ALA A 95 -18.95 -22.20 31.92
C ALA A 95 -18.49 -22.01 33.37
#